data_AF-A0A1R0LWH4-F1
#
_entry.id   AF-A0A1R0LWH4-F1
#
_cell.length_a   1.000
_cell.length_b   1.000
_cell.length_c   1.000
_cell.angle_alpha   90.00
_cell.angle_beta   90.00
_cell.angle_gamma   90.00
#
_symmetry.space_group_name_H-M   'P 1'
#
loop_
_entity.id
_entity.type
_entity.pdbx_description
1 polymer ?
#
loop_
_entity_poly.entity_id
_entity_poly.type
_entity_poly.pdbx_seq_one_letter_code
_entity_poly.pdbx_strand_id
1 'polypeptide(L)'
;MKIYPYKRLNRPVTLRVTSVSLRLSDGTRDQLETTAYSTQQQAVALGIAGHTDWVSATIGLSATLPPGANAPDAAWSDLRVLAVLTDGETNVRTSADLTRDAEDGRDWSGSLEVFRDDHIGRASLAVYAVGTVDGVRGRSIAETDRSWIIDTVSDEPVRGLQLDVQKASFRKSSREWLQAYADAPWIVDTSARVPTVFVNTDVEGVIGLLDSNGSGVDSKVRDLLVAQMATDVWTAVFHGAIGDLEVEPGGAPVFPTDWQGEVLREMLPDVIPGVHVEEALRQVHRRRTGDSGWVELQTRIHYAAVRRADASRALAYAIRSLEQMNRESET
;
A
#
# COMPACT_ATOMS: atom_id res chain seq x y z
N MET A 1 10.35 -12.59 -10.56
CA MET A 1 9.93 -13.28 -11.81
C MET A 1 9.11 -14.51 -11.48
N LYS A 2 7.78 -14.46 -11.65
CA LYS A 2 6.95 -15.67 -11.67
C LYS A 2 7.24 -16.37 -13.00
N ILE A 3 7.79 -17.59 -12.94
CA ILE A 3 8.05 -18.39 -14.14
C ILE A 3 6.80 -19.21 -14.37
N TYR A 4 6.15 -18.99 -15.51
CA TYR A 4 5.02 -19.79 -15.92
C TYR A 4 5.52 -20.82 -16.93
N PRO A 5 5.17 -22.11 -16.79
CA PRO A 5 5.60 -23.14 -17.72
C PRO A 5 4.81 -23.10 -19.04
N TYR A 6 4.19 -21.97 -19.37
CA TYR A 6 3.29 -21.79 -20.52
C TYR A 6 3.29 -20.34 -21.01
N LYS A 7 2.81 -20.13 -22.24
CA LYS A 7 2.79 -18.81 -22.89
C LYS A 7 1.77 -17.87 -22.22
N ARG A 8 2.20 -16.64 -21.92
CA ARG A 8 1.38 -15.56 -21.37
C ARG A 8 1.46 -14.31 -22.25
N LEU A 9 0.60 -13.33 -21.98
CA LEU A 9 0.76 -12.00 -22.56
C LEU A 9 1.93 -11.27 -21.88
N ASN A 10 2.68 -10.50 -22.67
CA ASN A 10 3.91 -9.82 -22.20
C ASN A 10 3.64 -8.45 -21.55
N ARG A 11 2.37 -8.04 -21.47
CA ARG A 11 1.94 -6.77 -20.88
C ARG A 11 0.83 -7.04 -19.86
N PRO A 12 0.71 -6.21 -18.81
CA PRO A 12 -0.33 -6.39 -17.81
C PRO A 12 -1.72 -5.98 -18.34
N VAL A 13 -2.75 -6.41 -17.63
CA VAL A 13 -4.12 -5.89 -17.80
C VAL A 13 -4.19 -4.49 -17.19
N THR A 14 -4.80 -3.53 -17.88
CA THR A 14 -5.05 -2.19 -17.31
C THR A 14 -6.39 -2.21 -16.57
N LEU A 15 -6.40 -1.89 -15.28
CA LEU A 15 -7.61 -1.84 -14.45
C LEU A 15 -7.94 -0.41 -14.04
N ARG A 16 -9.22 -0.04 -14.15
CA ARG A 16 -9.79 1.22 -13.67
C ARG A 16 -11.05 0.97 -12.85
N VAL A 17 -11.19 1.71 -11.76
CA VAL A 17 -12.49 1.90 -11.08
C VAL A 17 -13.25 3.00 -11.82
N THR A 18 -14.48 2.71 -12.20
CA THR A 18 -15.35 3.61 -12.98
C THR A 18 -16.45 4.24 -12.13
N SER A 19 -16.89 3.58 -11.06
CA SER A 19 -17.87 4.09 -10.12
C SER A 19 -17.76 3.39 -8.76
N VAL A 20 -18.25 4.04 -7.71
CA VAL A 20 -18.38 3.45 -6.38
C VAL A 20 -19.73 3.88 -5.80
N SER A 21 -20.50 2.92 -5.28
CA SER A 21 -21.75 3.21 -4.57
C SER A 21 -21.83 2.42 -3.28
N LEU A 22 -22.39 3.01 -2.23
CA LEU A 22 -22.63 2.36 -0.94
C LEU A 22 -24.10 1.98 -0.82
N ARG A 23 -24.38 0.86 -0.17
CA ARG A 23 -25.70 0.49 0.35
C ARG A 23 -25.70 0.72 1.85
N LEU A 24 -26.60 1.58 2.32
CA LEU A 24 -26.76 1.91 3.74
C LEU A 24 -27.65 0.90 4.46
N SER A 25 -27.66 1.00 5.78
CA SER A 25 -28.43 0.10 6.66
C SER A 25 -29.94 0.15 6.44
N ASP A 26 -30.45 1.30 5.98
CA ASP A 26 -31.86 1.53 5.63
C ASP A 26 -32.23 1.04 4.20
N GLY A 27 -31.26 0.48 3.46
CA GLY A 27 -31.41 -0.02 2.10
C GLY A 27 -31.26 1.04 1.01
N THR A 28 -31.03 2.31 1.37
CA THR A 28 -30.73 3.36 0.39
C THR A 28 -29.38 3.11 -0.26
N ARG A 29 -29.21 3.66 -1.47
CA ARG A 29 -27.95 3.63 -2.20
C ARG A 29 -27.41 5.04 -2.35
N ASP A 30 -26.17 5.22 -1.95
CA ASP A 30 -25.44 6.47 -2.12
C ASP A 30 -24.36 6.28 -3.18
N GLN A 31 -24.37 7.12 -4.22
CA GLN A 31 -23.38 7.10 -5.28
C GLN A 31 -22.26 8.04 -4.87
N LEU A 32 -21.08 7.49 -4.54
CA LEU A 32 -19.97 8.30 -4.11
C LEU A 32 -19.46 9.18 -5.25
N GLU A 33 -19.12 10.42 -4.92
CA GLU A 33 -18.46 11.35 -5.83
C GLU A 33 -17.08 10.82 -6.26
N THR A 34 -16.54 11.37 -7.35
CA THR A 34 -15.21 10.97 -7.87
C THR A 34 -14.06 11.22 -6.90
N THR A 35 -14.30 11.94 -5.80
CA THR A 35 -13.35 12.11 -4.68
C THR A 35 -13.16 10.83 -3.87
N ALA A 36 -14.10 9.87 -3.95
CA ALA A 36 -14.00 8.61 -3.22
C ALA A 36 -12.98 7.61 -3.78
N TYR A 37 -12.44 7.89 -4.97
CA TYR A 37 -11.44 7.04 -5.59
C TYR A 37 -10.44 7.83 -6.42
N SER A 38 -9.18 7.42 -6.37
CA SER A 38 -8.09 8.07 -7.10
C SER A 38 -7.47 7.10 -8.08
N THR A 39 -7.57 7.43 -9.38
CA THR A 39 -6.92 6.65 -10.44
C THR A 39 -5.40 6.75 -10.39
N GLN A 40 -4.86 7.89 -9.94
CA GLN A 40 -3.42 8.09 -9.77
C GLN A 40 -2.89 7.25 -8.60
N GLN A 41 -3.61 7.21 -7.48
CA GLN A 41 -3.24 6.37 -6.34
C GLN A 41 -3.63 4.91 -6.55
N GLN A 42 -4.55 4.62 -7.47
CA GLN A 42 -5.21 3.31 -7.60
C GLN A 42 -5.82 2.88 -6.26
N ALA A 43 -6.60 3.77 -5.66
CA ALA A 43 -7.22 3.54 -4.36
C ALA A 43 -8.69 3.98 -4.36
N VAL A 44 -9.51 3.28 -3.59
CA VAL A 44 -10.89 3.61 -3.25
C VAL A 44 -10.95 3.72 -1.74
N ALA A 45 -11.61 4.76 -1.23
CA ALA A 45 -11.84 4.93 0.19
C ALA A 45 -13.34 4.96 0.46
N LEU A 46 -13.81 3.96 1.20
CA LEU A 46 -15.21 3.72 1.52
C LEU A 46 -15.61 4.28 2.90
N GLY A 47 -14.66 4.81 3.67
CA GLY A 47 -14.95 5.66 4.84
C GLY A 47 -15.42 7.06 4.46
N ILE A 48 -15.30 7.42 3.17
CA ILE A 48 -15.76 8.68 2.58
C ILE A 48 -17.27 8.65 2.49
N ALA A 49 -17.94 9.11 3.55
CA ALA A 49 -19.18 9.90 3.47
C ALA A 49 -19.90 10.04 4.83
N GLY A 50 -19.22 9.96 5.99
CA GLY A 50 -19.92 10.08 7.29
C GLY A 50 -20.97 8.98 7.55
N HIS A 51 -21.08 8.01 6.65
CA HIS A 51 -21.96 6.85 6.73
C HIS A 51 -21.23 5.71 7.43
N THR A 52 -21.06 5.81 8.75
CA THR A 52 -20.55 4.70 9.56
C THR A 52 -21.51 3.51 9.60
N ASP A 53 -22.61 3.53 8.85
CA ASP A 53 -23.68 2.53 8.80
C ASP A 53 -23.81 1.84 7.43
N TRP A 54 -22.88 2.08 6.49
CA TRP A 54 -22.87 1.34 5.22
C TRP A 54 -22.66 -0.16 5.47
N VAL A 55 -23.29 -0.98 4.63
CA VAL A 55 -23.33 -2.46 4.75
C VAL A 55 -22.60 -3.13 3.58
N SER A 56 -22.77 -2.63 2.36
CA SER A 56 -21.99 -3.08 1.21
C SER A 56 -21.64 -1.93 0.27
N ALA A 57 -20.58 -2.11 -0.53
CA ALA A 57 -20.20 -1.21 -1.61
C ALA A 57 -20.24 -1.97 -2.94
N THR A 58 -20.71 -1.32 -4.00
CA THR A 58 -20.60 -1.81 -5.37
C THR A 58 -19.56 -0.96 -6.11
N ILE A 59 -18.49 -1.60 -6.57
CA ILE A 59 -17.39 -0.97 -7.29
C ILE A 59 -17.54 -1.31 -8.77
N GLY A 60 -17.79 -0.31 -9.61
CA GLY A 60 -17.78 -0.43 -11.06
C GLY A 60 -16.35 -0.51 -11.58
N LEU A 61 -16.10 -1.44 -12.51
CA LEU A 61 -14.77 -1.77 -13.01
C LEU A 61 -14.72 -1.71 -14.54
N SER A 62 -13.58 -1.28 -15.06
CA SER A 62 -13.20 -1.43 -16.46
C SER A 62 -11.80 -2.02 -16.54
N ALA A 63 -11.64 -3.07 -17.35
CA ALA A 63 -10.38 -3.75 -17.59
C ALA A 63 -10.08 -3.81 -19.09
N THR A 64 -8.90 -3.33 -19.48
CA THR A 64 -8.42 -3.39 -20.86
C THR A 64 -7.32 -4.42 -20.98
N LEU A 65 -7.56 -5.46 -21.79
CA LEU A 65 -6.56 -6.48 -22.10
C LEU A 65 -5.50 -5.94 -23.07
N PRO A 66 -4.24 -6.39 -22.95
CA PRO A 66 -3.20 -5.99 -23.88
C PRO A 66 -3.42 -6.62 -25.27
N PRO A 67 -2.78 -6.09 -26.33
CA PRO A 67 -2.84 -6.68 -27.66
C PRO A 67 -2.45 -8.16 -27.67
N GLY A 68 -3.12 -8.95 -28.50
CA GLY A 68 -2.88 -10.38 -28.64
C GLY A 68 -3.77 -11.28 -27.77
N ALA A 69 -4.54 -10.72 -26.83
CA ALA A 69 -5.45 -11.49 -25.98
C ALA A 69 -6.50 -12.32 -26.76
N ASN A 70 -7.02 -11.75 -27.86
CA ASN A 70 -8.04 -12.33 -28.71
C ASN A 70 -7.50 -12.75 -30.09
N ALA A 71 -6.18 -12.93 -30.23
CA ALA A 71 -5.61 -13.30 -31.53
C ALA A 71 -6.11 -14.70 -31.96
N PRO A 72 -6.44 -14.93 -33.25
CA PRO A 72 -6.89 -16.25 -33.72
C PRO A 72 -5.89 -17.38 -33.47
N ASP A 73 -4.60 -17.05 -33.38
CA ASP A 73 -3.47 -17.94 -33.11
C ASP A 73 -3.02 -17.90 -31.64
N ALA A 74 -3.84 -17.35 -30.74
CA ALA A 74 -3.55 -17.34 -29.31
C ALA A 74 -3.31 -18.76 -28.77
N ALA A 75 -2.36 -18.90 -27.85
CA ALA A 75 -2.04 -20.20 -27.23
C ALA A 75 -3.06 -20.64 -26.16
N TRP A 76 -4.24 -20.00 -26.14
CA TRP A 76 -5.28 -20.21 -25.15
C TRP A 76 -6.67 -20.15 -25.77
N SER A 77 -7.62 -20.85 -25.15
CA SER A 77 -9.05 -20.78 -25.43
C SER A 77 -9.85 -20.37 -24.20
N ASP A 78 -11.16 -20.17 -24.36
CA ASP A 78 -12.11 -19.93 -23.26
C ASP A 78 -11.73 -18.73 -22.36
N LEU A 79 -11.27 -17.64 -23.00
CA LEU A 79 -10.81 -16.45 -22.31
C LEU A 79 -11.92 -15.85 -21.43
N ARG A 80 -11.63 -15.70 -20.14
CA ARG A 80 -12.44 -14.98 -19.15
C ARG A 80 -11.60 -13.91 -18.46
N VAL A 81 -12.27 -12.88 -17.97
CA VAL A 81 -11.65 -11.81 -17.20
C VAL A 81 -12.33 -11.76 -15.84
N LEU A 82 -11.54 -11.94 -14.78
CA LEU A 82 -12.00 -11.97 -13.40
C LEU A 82 -11.45 -10.77 -12.65
N ALA A 83 -12.31 -9.99 -12.00
CA ALA A 83 -11.91 -9.11 -10.92
C ALA A 83 -11.84 -9.92 -9.62
N VAL A 84 -10.77 -9.77 -8.86
CA VAL A 84 -10.56 -10.50 -7.60
C VAL A 84 -10.11 -9.51 -6.53
N LEU A 85 -10.92 -9.41 -5.48
CA LEU A 85 -10.60 -8.70 -4.25
C LEU A 85 -10.09 -9.70 -3.22
N THR A 86 -8.95 -9.39 -2.63
CA THR A 86 -8.35 -10.21 -1.57
C THR A 86 -8.08 -9.33 -0.37
N ASP A 87 -8.68 -9.70 0.75
CA ASP A 87 -8.34 -9.15 2.06
C ASP A 87 -7.32 -10.08 2.71
N GLY A 88 -6.12 -9.56 3.00
CA GLY A 88 -5.07 -10.35 3.65
C GLY A 88 -5.37 -10.68 5.09
N GLU A 89 -6.11 -9.79 5.75
CA GLU A 89 -6.27 -9.80 7.18
C GLU A 89 -7.44 -10.70 7.60
N THR A 90 -8.52 -10.71 6.82
CA THR A 90 -9.66 -11.65 7.01
C THR A 90 -9.53 -12.91 6.17
N ASN A 91 -8.55 -12.96 5.25
CA ASN A 91 -8.38 -14.01 4.24
C ASN A 91 -9.61 -14.19 3.32
N VAL A 92 -10.49 -13.18 3.26
CA VAL A 92 -11.64 -13.17 2.35
C VAL A 92 -11.17 -12.94 0.92
N ARG A 93 -11.77 -13.68 -0.01
CA ARG A 93 -11.57 -13.51 -1.45
C ARG A 93 -12.91 -13.46 -2.15
N THR A 94 -13.15 -12.34 -2.84
CA THR A 94 -14.37 -12.11 -3.62
C THR A 94 -13.98 -11.96 -5.08
N SER A 95 -14.66 -12.66 -5.97
CA SER A 95 -14.39 -12.59 -7.41
C SER A 95 -15.65 -12.33 -8.22
N ALA A 96 -15.52 -11.53 -9.28
CA ALA A 96 -16.58 -11.27 -10.23
C ALA A 96 -16.08 -11.47 -11.68
N ASP A 97 -16.88 -12.14 -12.51
CA ASP A 97 -16.68 -12.17 -13.95
C ASP A 97 -16.93 -10.78 -14.53
N LEU A 98 -15.99 -10.28 -15.33
CA LEU A 98 -16.21 -9.11 -16.19
C LEU A 98 -16.77 -9.57 -17.54
N THR A 99 -17.61 -8.75 -18.14
CA THR A 99 -18.22 -8.97 -19.45
C THR A 99 -17.50 -8.15 -20.50
N ARG A 100 -17.33 -8.71 -21.69
CA ARG A 100 -16.69 -8.02 -22.81
C ARG A 100 -17.63 -6.95 -23.36
N ASP A 101 -17.13 -5.74 -23.55
CA ASP A 101 -17.94 -4.58 -23.97
C ASP A 101 -18.38 -4.67 -25.44
N ALA A 102 -17.54 -5.25 -26.29
CA ALA A 102 -17.82 -5.51 -27.71
C ALA A 102 -17.15 -6.82 -28.14
N GLU A 103 -17.75 -7.59 -29.07
CA GLU A 103 -17.26 -8.93 -29.46
C GLU A 103 -15.77 -8.95 -29.86
N ASP A 104 -15.30 -7.94 -30.61
CA ASP A 104 -13.88 -7.79 -31.02
C ASP A 104 -13.08 -6.82 -30.13
N GLY A 105 -13.70 -6.35 -29.05
CA GLY A 105 -13.13 -5.39 -28.11
C GLY A 105 -12.07 -6.00 -27.19
N ARG A 106 -11.21 -5.13 -26.66
CA ARG A 106 -10.25 -5.47 -25.60
C ARG A 106 -10.73 -5.05 -24.21
N ASP A 107 -11.83 -4.33 -24.17
CA ASP A 107 -12.39 -3.73 -22.98
C ASP A 107 -13.46 -4.64 -22.39
N TRP A 108 -13.40 -4.76 -21.08
CA TRP A 108 -14.28 -5.56 -20.26
C TRP A 108 -14.77 -4.70 -19.12
N SER A 109 -16.06 -4.81 -18.80
CA SER A 109 -16.69 -4.07 -17.72
C SER A 109 -17.45 -5.01 -16.80
N GLY A 110 -17.69 -4.53 -15.59
CA GLY A 110 -18.45 -5.27 -14.59
C GLY A 110 -18.45 -4.52 -13.27
N SER A 111 -18.88 -5.21 -12.23
CA SER A 111 -18.89 -4.67 -10.89
C SER A 111 -18.56 -5.73 -9.87
N LEU A 112 -17.96 -5.30 -8.76
CA LEU A 112 -17.63 -6.15 -7.62
C LEU A 112 -18.38 -5.64 -6.38
N GLU A 113 -19.00 -6.55 -5.64
CA GLU A 113 -19.60 -6.24 -4.34
C GLU A 113 -18.58 -6.46 -3.22
N VAL A 114 -18.56 -5.52 -2.27
CA VAL A 114 -17.68 -5.51 -1.09
C VAL A 114 -18.60 -5.42 0.13
N PHE A 115 -18.57 -6.41 1.01
CA PHE A 115 -19.36 -6.39 2.24
C PHE A 115 -18.52 -5.86 3.37
N ARG A 116 -19.05 -4.89 4.12
CA ARG A 116 -18.28 -4.26 5.19
C ARG A 116 -17.77 -5.26 6.22
N ASP A 117 -18.62 -6.19 6.64
CA ASP A 117 -18.30 -7.13 7.72
C ASP A 117 -17.26 -8.19 7.32
N ASP A 118 -16.98 -8.34 6.02
CA ASP A 118 -15.95 -9.23 5.49
C ASP A 118 -14.55 -8.61 5.52
N HIS A 119 -14.45 -7.30 5.81
CA HIS A 119 -13.26 -6.49 5.70
C HIS A 119 -13.06 -5.63 6.95
N ILE A 120 -11.82 -5.45 7.39
CA ILE A 120 -11.53 -4.67 8.61
C ILE A 120 -10.64 -3.45 8.29
N GLY A 121 -9.97 -3.45 7.15
CA GLY A 121 -9.08 -2.36 6.76
C GLY A 121 -8.97 -2.24 5.26
N ARG A 122 -7.95 -2.87 4.68
CA ARG A 122 -7.62 -2.72 3.27
C ARG A 122 -7.66 -4.05 2.55
N ALA A 123 -8.29 -4.04 1.38
CA ALA A 123 -8.33 -5.17 0.48
C ALA A 123 -7.69 -4.81 -0.87
N SER A 124 -7.02 -5.78 -1.48
CA SER A 124 -6.30 -5.63 -2.75
C SER A 124 -7.16 -6.12 -3.90
N LEU A 125 -7.44 -5.25 -4.86
CA LEU A 125 -8.22 -5.55 -6.06
C LEU A 125 -7.30 -5.69 -7.27
N ALA A 126 -7.32 -6.87 -7.89
CA ALA A 126 -6.59 -7.19 -9.12
C ALA A 126 -7.55 -7.72 -10.18
N VAL A 127 -7.14 -7.66 -11.45
CA VAL A 127 -7.83 -8.34 -12.55
C VAL A 127 -6.93 -9.38 -13.17
N TYR A 128 -7.51 -10.55 -13.44
CA TYR A 128 -6.87 -11.69 -14.09
C TYR A 128 -7.58 -12.02 -15.39
N ALA A 129 -6.82 -12.04 -16.49
CA ALA A 129 -7.24 -12.72 -17.70
C ALA A 129 -6.86 -14.20 -17.57
N VAL A 130 -7.84 -15.09 -17.62
CA VAL A 130 -7.65 -16.54 -17.46
C VAL A 130 -8.21 -17.27 -18.67
N GLY A 131 -7.66 -18.45 -18.95
CA GLY A 131 -8.19 -19.31 -20.01
C GLY A 131 -7.66 -20.73 -19.92
N THR A 132 -7.94 -21.51 -20.95
CA THR A 132 -7.43 -22.87 -21.12
C THR A 132 -6.11 -22.81 -21.86
N VAL A 133 -5.00 -23.19 -21.22
CA VAL A 133 -3.67 -23.28 -21.85
C VAL A 133 -3.16 -24.70 -21.70
N ASP A 134 -2.71 -25.32 -22.81
CA ASP A 134 -2.26 -26.71 -22.84
C ASP A 134 -3.28 -27.71 -22.25
N GLY A 135 -4.57 -27.47 -22.48
CA GLY A 135 -5.67 -28.29 -21.95
C GLY A 135 -6.03 -28.05 -20.48
N VAL A 136 -5.32 -27.16 -19.77
CA VAL A 136 -5.58 -26.83 -18.36
C VAL A 136 -6.37 -25.53 -18.26
N ARG A 137 -7.60 -25.62 -17.72
CA ARG A 137 -8.50 -24.47 -17.51
C ARG A 137 -8.00 -23.56 -16.38
N GLY A 138 -8.38 -22.29 -16.44
CA GLY A 138 -8.15 -21.31 -15.37
C GLY A 138 -6.71 -20.82 -15.25
N ARG A 139 -5.84 -21.10 -16.22
CA ARG A 139 -4.47 -20.60 -16.23
C ARG A 139 -4.48 -19.10 -16.48
N SER A 140 -3.75 -18.35 -15.64
CA SER A 140 -3.62 -16.91 -15.82
C SER A 140 -2.77 -16.58 -17.05
N ILE A 141 -3.36 -15.90 -18.00
CA ILE A 141 -2.76 -15.43 -19.26
C ILE A 141 -2.14 -14.04 -19.06
N ALA A 142 -2.80 -13.18 -18.30
CA ALA A 142 -2.31 -11.88 -17.87
C ALA A 142 -2.93 -11.50 -16.52
N GLU A 143 -2.28 -10.58 -15.82
CA GLU A 143 -2.80 -9.98 -14.59
C GLU A 143 -2.47 -8.49 -14.60
N THR A 144 -3.14 -7.72 -13.74
CA THR A 144 -2.70 -6.37 -13.40
C THR A 144 -1.30 -6.42 -12.79
N ASP A 145 -0.42 -5.50 -13.19
CA ASP A 145 0.92 -5.36 -12.61
C ASP A 145 0.86 -4.79 -11.19
N ARG A 146 -0.12 -3.92 -10.93
CA ARG A 146 -0.34 -3.28 -9.65
C ARG A 146 -1.81 -3.27 -9.29
N SER A 147 -2.13 -3.88 -8.15
CA SER A 147 -3.47 -3.88 -7.59
C SER A 147 -3.93 -2.48 -7.17
N TRP A 148 -5.25 -2.30 -7.22
CA TRP A 148 -5.95 -1.23 -6.54
C TRP A 148 -6.11 -1.55 -5.05
N ILE A 149 -6.14 -0.52 -4.20
CA ILE A 149 -6.45 -0.64 -2.78
C ILE A 149 -7.90 -0.24 -2.55
N ILE A 150 -8.67 -1.10 -1.90
CA ILE A 150 -10.01 -0.79 -1.42
C ILE A 150 -9.91 -0.65 0.08
N ASP A 151 -10.01 0.58 0.57
CA ASP A 151 -9.90 0.93 1.98
C ASP A 151 -11.30 1.11 2.57
N THR A 152 -11.66 0.26 3.53
CA THR A 152 -12.99 0.26 4.16
C THR A 152 -13.13 1.24 5.32
N VAL A 153 -12.03 1.88 5.73
CA VAL A 153 -11.97 2.71 6.94
C VAL A 153 -11.73 4.18 6.61
N SER A 154 -10.90 4.45 5.61
CA SER A 154 -10.38 5.78 5.34
C SER A 154 -11.35 6.70 4.62
N ASP A 155 -11.19 7.99 4.90
CA ASP A 155 -11.87 9.12 4.26
C ASP A 155 -11.05 9.76 3.12
N GLU A 156 -9.88 9.22 2.80
CA GLU A 156 -9.08 9.66 1.65
C GLU A 156 -8.64 8.45 0.81
N PRO A 157 -8.76 8.49 -0.53
CA PRO A 157 -8.33 7.40 -1.41
C PRO A 157 -6.81 7.46 -1.59
N VAL A 158 -6.08 7.28 -0.50
CA VAL A 158 -4.62 7.24 -0.47
C VAL A 158 -4.15 5.80 -0.46
N ARG A 159 -3.21 5.51 -1.36
CA ARG A 159 -2.52 4.23 -1.39
C ARG A 159 -1.46 4.09 -0.30
N GLY A 160 -0.88 5.22 0.10
CA GLY A 160 0.27 5.23 1.02
C GLY A 160 -0.02 4.45 2.29
N LEU A 161 1.07 3.93 2.88
CA LEU A 161 1.04 3.21 4.15
C LEU A 161 0.19 3.97 5.17
N GLN A 162 -0.85 3.32 5.67
CA GLN A 162 -1.59 3.85 6.80
C GLN A 162 -0.91 3.49 8.10
N LEU A 163 -0.73 4.53 8.91
CA LEU A 163 -0.14 4.47 10.22
C LEU A 163 -1.15 5.05 11.17
N ASP A 164 -1.36 4.38 12.29
CA ASP A 164 -2.03 5.02 13.41
C ASP A 164 -1.00 5.88 14.15
N VAL A 165 -1.41 7.06 14.62
CA VAL A 165 -0.54 7.96 15.39
C VAL A 165 -1.21 8.23 16.73
N GLN A 166 -0.65 7.67 17.80
CA GLN A 166 -1.19 7.81 19.14
C GLN A 166 -0.26 8.67 20.01
N LYS A 167 -0.79 9.80 20.51
CA LYS A 167 -0.11 10.64 21.48
C LYS A 167 -0.34 10.07 22.89
N ALA A 168 0.73 9.74 23.62
CA ALA A 168 0.63 9.22 24.99
C ALA A 168 1.85 9.62 25.85
N SER A 169 1.65 9.75 27.16
CA SER A 169 2.76 9.81 28.12
C SER A 169 3.37 8.42 28.22
N PHE A 170 4.66 8.28 27.94
CA PHE A 170 5.32 6.97 28.04
C PHE A 170 5.58 6.60 29.50
N ARG A 171 5.87 7.58 30.36
CA ARG A 171 6.11 7.36 31.80
C ARG A 171 4.85 6.98 32.57
N LYS A 172 3.70 7.54 32.18
CA LYS A 172 2.41 7.35 32.88
C LYS A 172 1.41 6.54 32.05
N SER A 173 1.87 5.86 31.01
CA SER A 173 1.00 5.09 30.12
C SER A 173 0.31 3.95 30.88
N SER A 174 -0.96 3.71 30.56
CA SER A 174 -1.65 2.47 30.95
C SER A 174 -1.10 1.24 30.22
N ARG A 175 -0.37 1.44 29.12
CA ARG A 175 0.37 0.39 28.42
C ARG A 175 1.76 0.28 29.03
N GLU A 176 1.95 -0.66 29.95
CA GLU A 176 3.19 -0.80 30.73
C GLU A 176 4.45 -0.92 29.86
N TRP A 177 4.35 -1.55 28.69
CA TRP A 177 5.48 -1.72 27.77
C TRP A 177 6.04 -0.40 27.23
N LEU A 178 5.25 0.68 27.18
CA LEU A 178 5.73 2.00 26.75
C LEU A 178 6.68 2.64 27.77
N GLN A 179 6.60 2.24 29.04
CA GLN A 179 7.44 2.79 30.11
C GLN A 179 8.93 2.47 29.91
N ALA A 180 9.24 1.36 29.23
CA ALA A 180 10.61 0.97 28.89
C ALA A 180 11.28 1.92 27.88
N TYR A 181 10.50 2.76 27.19
CA TYR A 181 10.96 3.67 26.15
C TYR A 181 10.77 5.14 26.55
N ALA A 182 10.65 5.44 27.85
CA ALA A 182 10.28 6.76 28.38
C ALA A 182 11.22 7.92 27.99
N ASP A 183 12.40 7.62 27.46
CA ASP A 183 13.40 8.55 26.95
C ASP A 183 13.35 8.75 25.42
N ALA A 184 12.57 7.95 24.70
CA ALA A 184 12.35 8.09 23.27
C ALA A 184 11.25 9.13 22.97
N PRO A 185 11.41 9.95 21.92
CA PRO A 185 10.39 10.92 21.50
C PRO A 185 9.22 10.27 20.75
N TRP A 186 9.47 9.14 20.09
CA TRP A 186 8.46 8.27 19.47
C TRP A 186 8.97 6.83 19.41
N ILE A 187 8.04 5.90 19.28
CA ILE A 187 8.30 4.48 18.99
C ILE A 187 7.30 4.01 17.95
N VAL A 188 7.75 3.12 17.06
CA VAL A 188 6.92 2.50 16.04
C VAL A 188 6.65 1.06 16.44
N ASP A 189 5.39 0.75 16.72
CA ASP A 189 4.92 -0.60 16.97
C ASP A 189 4.44 -1.21 15.65
N THR A 190 5.17 -2.22 15.15
CA THR A 190 4.82 -2.96 13.93
C THR A 190 4.20 -4.32 14.24
N SER A 191 3.95 -4.64 15.51
CA SER A 191 3.35 -5.91 15.94
C SER A 191 1.82 -5.87 15.85
N ALA A 192 1.24 -4.67 15.87
CA ALA A 192 -0.18 -4.46 15.66
C ALA A 192 -0.56 -4.63 14.18
N ARG A 193 -1.85 -4.84 13.95
CA ARG A 193 -2.45 -4.99 12.62
C ARG A 193 -2.19 -3.79 11.70
N VAL A 194 -2.24 -2.58 12.26
CA VAL A 194 -1.81 -1.34 11.60
C VAL A 194 -0.60 -0.82 12.37
N PRO A 195 0.54 -0.54 11.71
CA PRO A 195 1.68 -0.02 12.41
C PRO A 195 1.31 1.28 13.11
N THR A 196 1.60 1.35 14.40
CA THR A 196 1.21 2.47 15.25
C THR A 196 2.44 3.23 15.67
N VAL A 197 2.47 4.53 15.39
CA VAL A 197 3.49 5.43 15.88
C VAL A 197 3.00 6.06 17.18
N PHE A 198 3.62 5.67 18.28
CA PHE A 198 3.38 6.29 19.57
C PHE A 198 4.27 7.53 19.70
N VAL A 199 3.68 8.69 19.94
CA VAL A 199 4.40 9.96 20.16
C VAL A 199 4.40 10.28 21.65
N ASN A 200 5.58 10.45 22.22
CA ASN A 200 5.77 10.64 23.65
C ASN A 200 5.43 12.08 24.06
N THR A 201 4.32 12.25 24.77
CA THR A 201 3.89 13.57 25.28
C THR A 201 4.72 14.06 26.46
N ASP A 202 5.60 13.21 27.04
CA ASP A 202 6.49 13.63 28.12
C ASP A 202 7.69 14.44 27.62
N VAL A 203 7.96 14.43 26.31
CA VAL A 203 9.02 15.26 25.71
C VAL A 203 8.49 16.66 25.48
N GLU A 204 9.07 17.62 26.19
CA GLU A 204 8.66 19.02 26.15
C GLU A 204 8.74 19.60 24.73
N GLY A 205 7.69 20.31 24.33
CA GLY A 205 7.63 21.02 23.04
C GLY A 205 7.34 20.16 21.81
N VAL A 206 7.48 18.83 21.85
CA VAL A 206 7.28 17.95 20.67
C VAL A 206 5.87 18.03 20.10
N ILE A 207 4.84 17.98 20.96
CA ILE A 207 3.44 18.05 20.49
C ILE A 207 3.14 19.43 19.91
N GLY A 208 3.57 20.50 20.58
CA GLY A 208 3.37 21.87 20.10
C GLY A 208 4.05 22.12 18.76
N LEU A 209 5.24 21.54 18.55
CA LEU A 209 5.98 21.62 17.29
C LEU A 209 5.26 20.84 16.17
N LEU A 210 4.82 19.61 16.45
CA LEU A 210 4.09 18.78 15.47
C LEU A 210 2.75 19.40 15.07
N ASP A 211 2.04 20.03 16.02
CA ASP A 211 0.74 20.67 15.79
C ASP A 211 0.87 22.12 15.25
N SER A 212 2.10 22.64 15.11
CA SER A 212 2.32 24.00 14.62
C SER A 212 1.91 24.13 13.16
N ASN A 213 0.98 25.03 12.83
CA ASN A 213 0.47 25.27 11.47
C ASN A 213 0.98 26.57 10.82
N GLY A 214 2.04 27.15 11.37
CA GLY A 214 2.66 28.38 10.86
C GLY A 214 3.57 28.17 9.65
N SER A 215 3.99 29.26 8.99
CA SER A 215 4.98 29.28 7.90
C SER A 215 6.39 29.71 8.33
N GLY A 216 6.58 30.01 9.63
CA GLY A 216 7.83 30.48 10.21
C GLY A 216 8.85 29.37 10.52
N VAL A 217 9.84 29.67 11.36
CA VAL A 217 10.95 28.77 11.72
C VAL A 217 10.46 27.45 12.30
N ASP A 218 9.45 27.49 13.16
CA ASP A 218 8.85 26.30 13.79
C ASP A 218 8.30 25.32 12.74
N SER A 219 7.75 25.84 11.63
CA SER A 219 7.30 25.03 10.49
C SER A 219 8.44 24.22 9.88
N LYS A 220 9.62 24.82 9.77
CA LYS A 220 10.80 24.21 9.15
C LYS A 220 11.45 23.17 10.06
N VAL A 221 11.52 23.46 11.36
CA VAL A 221 11.98 22.50 12.36
C VAL A 221 11.02 21.33 12.46
N ARG A 222 9.71 21.60 12.40
CA ARG A 222 8.66 20.57 12.31
C ARG A 222 8.83 19.71 11.06
N ASP A 223 9.02 20.30 9.88
CA ASP A 223 9.20 19.55 8.63
C ASP A 223 10.44 18.62 8.70
N LEU A 224 11.54 19.09 9.33
CA LEU A 224 12.72 18.26 9.58
C LEU A 224 12.43 17.12 10.56
N LEU A 225 11.71 17.40 11.65
CA LEU A 225 11.32 16.39 12.64
C LEU A 225 10.41 15.32 12.03
N VAL A 226 9.43 15.74 11.23
CA VAL A 226 8.52 14.84 10.52
C VAL A 226 9.29 13.96 9.53
N ALA A 227 10.28 14.52 8.81
CA ALA A 227 11.10 13.73 7.91
C ALA A 227 11.99 12.71 8.65
N GLN A 228 12.52 13.06 9.83
CA GLN A 228 13.25 12.11 10.67
C GLN A 228 12.32 11.00 11.17
N MET A 229 11.19 11.36 11.76
CA MET A 229 10.18 10.40 12.22
C MET A 229 9.70 9.48 11.10
N ALA A 230 9.47 10.01 9.90
CA ALA A 230 9.10 9.22 8.72
C ALA A 230 10.23 8.26 8.30
N THR A 231 11.50 8.65 8.41
CA THR A 231 12.65 7.77 8.13
C THR A 231 12.68 6.59 9.10
N ASP A 232 12.46 6.85 10.40
CA ASP A 232 12.42 5.82 11.44
C ASP A 232 11.24 4.86 11.22
N VAL A 233 10.07 5.42 10.89
CA VAL A 233 8.87 4.66 10.53
C VAL A 233 9.12 3.75 9.33
N TRP A 234 9.57 4.30 8.20
CA TRP A 234 9.85 3.50 6.99
C TRP A 234 10.86 2.38 7.25
N THR A 235 11.85 2.64 8.10
CA THR A 235 12.82 1.63 8.52
C THR A 235 12.14 0.54 9.34
N ALA A 236 11.43 0.90 10.41
CA ALA A 236 10.77 -0.03 11.32
C ALA A 236 9.72 -0.89 10.60
N VAL A 237 8.81 -0.27 9.84
CA VAL A 237 7.76 -0.97 9.10
C VAL A 237 8.35 -1.88 8.03
N PHE A 238 9.44 -1.50 7.35
CA PHE A 238 10.11 -2.41 6.42
C PHE A 238 10.64 -3.64 7.15
N HIS A 239 11.33 -3.46 8.28
CA HIS A 239 11.83 -4.57 9.10
C HIS A 239 10.73 -5.48 9.64
N GLY A 240 9.59 -4.91 10.04
CA GLY A 240 8.39 -5.66 10.42
C GLY A 240 7.83 -6.46 9.24
N ALA A 241 7.72 -5.83 8.07
CA ALA A 241 7.15 -6.45 6.86
C ALA A 241 7.98 -7.62 6.33
N ILE A 242 9.31 -7.52 6.35
CA ILE A 242 10.18 -8.66 6.02
C ILE A 242 10.27 -9.69 7.17
N GLY A 243 9.75 -9.31 8.35
CA GLY A 243 9.69 -10.06 9.60
C GLY A 243 9.00 -11.40 9.47
N ASP A 244 7.74 -11.29 9.10
CA ASP A 244 6.75 -12.36 9.05
C ASP A 244 6.33 -12.66 7.61
N LEU A 245 7.31 -12.84 6.72
CA LEU A 245 7.01 -13.26 5.36
C LEU A 245 6.54 -14.72 5.36
N GLU A 246 5.33 -14.94 4.86
CA GLU A 246 4.86 -16.28 4.50
C GLU A 246 5.69 -16.86 3.37
N VAL A 247 5.94 -18.16 3.44
CA VAL A 247 6.77 -18.88 2.47
C VAL A 247 5.97 -20.04 1.89
N GLU A 248 5.92 -20.12 0.57
CA GLU A 248 5.27 -21.24 -0.13
C GLU A 248 6.01 -22.57 0.10
N PRO A 249 5.37 -23.74 -0.16
CA PRO A 249 5.99 -25.07 -0.07
C PRO A 249 7.26 -25.32 -0.92
N GLY A 250 7.77 -24.31 -1.64
CA GLY A 250 9.06 -24.32 -2.35
C GLY A 250 10.10 -23.37 -1.78
N GLY A 251 9.88 -22.78 -0.60
CA GLY A 251 10.83 -21.85 0.03
C GLY A 251 10.79 -20.42 -0.53
N ALA A 252 9.82 -20.10 -1.39
CA ALA A 252 9.68 -18.77 -1.97
C ALA A 252 8.79 -17.87 -1.09
N PRO A 253 9.26 -16.68 -0.67
CA PRO A 253 8.41 -15.73 0.06
C PRO A 253 7.28 -15.20 -0.82
N VAL A 254 6.11 -15.05 -0.22
CA VAL A 254 4.92 -14.46 -0.83
C VAL A 254 4.82 -13.01 -0.41
N PHE A 255 4.37 -12.14 -1.31
CA PHE A 255 4.01 -10.78 -0.92
C PHE A 255 2.78 -10.82 -0.04
N PRO A 256 2.84 -10.19 1.15
CA PRO A 256 1.64 -9.91 1.91
C PRO A 256 0.68 -9.02 1.09
N THR A 257 -0.60 -9.11 1.41
CA THR A 257 -1.68 -8.35 0.73
C THR A 257 -2.12 -7.12 1.51
N ASP A 258 -1.56 -6.89 2.69
CA ASP A 258 -1.79 -5.81 3.65
C ASP A 258 -0.68 -4.74 3.60
N TRP A 259 -0.53 -3.97 4.68
CA TRP A 259 0.43 -2.87 4.80
C TRP A 259 1.88 -3.33 4.58
N GLN A 260 2.22 -4.55 5.01
CA GLN A 260 3.54 -5.15 4.85
C GLN A 260 3.85 -5.25 3.35
N GLY A 261 2.88 -5.72 2.56
CA GLY A 261 3.00 -5.80 1.11
C GLY A 261 3.19 -4.44 0.45
N GLU A 262 2.48 -3.41 0.92
CA GLU A 262 2.63 -2.04 0.42
C GLU A 262 4.05 -1.52 0.69
N VAL A 263 4.50 -1.60 1.94
CA VAL A 263 5.84 -1.19 2.37
C VAL A 263 6.92 -1.87 1.54
N LEU A 264 6.83 -3.19 1.37
CA LEU A 264 7.79 -3.95 0.58
C LEU A 264 7.80 -3.49 -0.87
N ARG A 265 6.64 -3.29 -1.50
CA ARG A 265 6.58 -2.84 -2.91
C ARG A 265 7.14 -1.44 -3.09
N GLU A 266 7.02 -0.57 -2.10
CA GLU A 266 7.55 0.80 -2.16
C GLU A 266 9.05 0.87 -1.90
N MET A 267 9.56 0.06 -0.97
CA MET A 267 10.96 0.10 -0.53
C MET A 267 11.88 -0.79 -1.38
N LEU A 268 11.41 -1.97 -1.79
CA LEU A 268 12.25 -2.97 -2.48
C LEU A 268 12.94 -2.46 -3.75
N PRO A 269 12.33 -1.61 -4.60
CA PRO A 269 13.00 -1.07 -5.77
C PRO A 269 14.28 -0.28 -5.46
N ASP A 270 14.33 0.38 -4.31
CA ASP A 270 15.50 1.14 -3.85
C ASP A 270 16.48 0.25 -3.06
N VAL A 271 15.97 -0.78 -2.35
CA VAL A 271 16.80 -1.74 -1.60
C VAL A 271 17.54 -2.71 -2.52
N ILE A 272 16.85 -3.27 -3.52
CA ILE A 272 17.41 -4.17 -4.55
C ILE A 272 17.07 -3.59 -5.94
N PRO A 273 17.82 -2.59 -6.42
CA PRO A 273 17.59 -1.99 -7.72
C PRO A 273 17.91 -2.95 -8.87
N GLY A 274 17.27 -2.71 -10.02
CA GLY A 274 17.56 -3.41 -11.27
C GLY A 274 16.90 -4.77 -11.43
N VAL A 275 16.04 -5.18 -10.50
CA VAL A 275 15.25 -6.42 -10.60
C VAL A 275 13.78 -6.15 -10.34
N HIS A 276 12.93 -7.07 -10.81
CA HIS A 276 11.50 -7.03 -10.53
C HIS A 276 11.22 -7.24 -9.03
N VAL A 277 10.15 -6.63 -8.53
CA VAL A 277 9.86 -6.54 -7.09
C VAL A 277 9.76 -7.90 -6.37
N GLU A 278 9.28 -8.96 -7.05
CA GLU A 278 9.25 -10.33 -6.51
C GLU A 278 10.63 -10.96 -6.43
N GLU A 279 11.53 -10.63 -7.34
CA GLU A 279 12.92 -11.09 -7.22
C GLU A 279 13.66 -10.33 -6.14
N ALA A 280 13.38 -9.03 -5.99
CA ALA A 280 13.88 -8.24 -4.87
C ALA A 280 13.46 -8.85 -3.52
N LEU A 281 12.17 -9.22 -3.37
CA LEU A 281 11.66 -9.86 -2.15
C LEU A 281 12.41 -11.17 -1.83
N ARG A 282 12.63 -12.03 -2.83
CA ARG A 282 13.41 -13.27 -2.65
C ARG A 282 14.85 -13.03 -2.26
N GLN A 283 15.50 -12.03 -2.84
CA GLN A 283 16.88 -11.69 -2.49
C GLN A 283 16.96 -11.17 -1.05
N VAL A 284 16.04 -10.30 -0.64
CA VAL A 284 16.00 -9.80 0.74
C VAL A 284 15.72 -10.95 1.71
N HIS A 285 14.73 -11.80 1.43
CA HIS A 285 14.43 -12.96 2.26
C HIS A 285 15.64 -13.90 2.40
N ARG A 286 16.29 -14.28 1.29
CA ARG A 286 17.49 -15.14 1.32
C ARG A 286 18.64 -14.54 2.11
N ARG A 287 18.89 -13.22 1.99
CA ARG A 287 19.97 -12.56 2.73
C ARG A 287 19.64 -12.43 4.22
N ARG A 288 18.36 -12.25 4.56
CA ARG A 288 17.88 -12.19 5.95
C ARG A 288 17.98 -13.55 6.64
N THR A 289 17.59 -14.63 5.96
CA THR A 289 17.54 -15.98 6.56
C THR A 289 18.82 -16.80 6.36
N GLY A 290 19.70 -16.38 5.45
CA GLY A 290 21.01 -17.00 5.23
C GLY A 290 22.14 -16.36 6.06
N ASP A 291 23.34 -16.89 5.90
CA ASP A 291 24.51 -16.53 6.73
C ASP A 291 25.21 -15.23 6.31
N SER A 292 24.80 -14.58 5.21
CA SER A 292 25.52 -13.41 4.68
C SER A 292 24.63 -12.44 3.89
N GLY A 293 25.10 -11.19 3.81
CA GLY A 293 24.50 -10.13 2.98
C GLY A 293 23.38 -9.33 3.65
N TRP A 294 22.89 -9.71 4.84
CA TRP A 294 21.91 -8.92 5.58
C TRP A 294 22.45 -7.57 6.06
N VAL A 295 23.69 -7.57 6.55
CA VAL A 295 24.37 -6.35 7.06
C VAL A 295 24.54 -5.32 5.94
N GLU A 296 24.95 -5.75 4.74
CA GLU A 296 25.07 -4.87 3.57
C GLU A 296 23.72 -4.28 3.12
N LEU A 297 22.63 -5.04 3.32
CA LEU A 297 21.29 -4.53 3.04
C LEU A 297 20.85 -3.43 4.01
N GLN A 298 21.38 -3.36 5.23
CA GLN A 298 20.99 -2.33 6.21
C GLN A 298 21.24 -0.92 5.65
N THR A 299 22.39 -0.71 5.01
CA THR A 299 22.72 0.58 4.37
C THR A 299 21.72 0.93 3.27
N ARG A 300 21.26 -0.05 2.49
CA ARG A 300 20.29 0.17 1.41
C ARG A 300 18.87 0.38 1.94
N ILE A 301 18.48 -0.32 2.99
CA ILE A 301 17.20 -0.11 3.69
C ILE A 301 17.16 1.30 4.25
N HIS A 302 18.21 1.74 4.94
CA HIS A 302 18.31 3.10 5.46
C HIS A 302 18.23 4.14 4.33
N TYR A 303 18.98 3.95 3.24
CA TYR A 303 18.91 4.84 2.08
C TYR A 303 17.51 4.93 1.47
N ALA A 304 16.84 3.80 1.29
CA ALA A 304 15.47 3.74 0.77
C ALA A 304 14.50 4.48 1.71
N ALA A 305 14.60 4.29 3.03
CA ALA A 305 13.78 4.98 4.02
C ALA A 305 14.00 6.51 4.00
N VAL A 306 15.26 6.96 3.94
CA VAL A 306 15.62 8.39 3.81
C VAL A 306 15.00 9.01 2.55
N ARG A 307 15.03 8.26 1.43
CA ARG A 307 14.44 8.71 0.17
C ARG A 307 12.92 8.77 0.24
N ARG A 308 12.28 7.77 0.87
CA ARG A 308 10.82 7.74 1.07
C ARG A 308 10.31 8.84 1.99
N ALA A 309 11.12 9.23 2.98
CA ALA A 309 10.82 10.32 3.89
C ALA A 309 11.10 11.72 3.31
N ASP A 310 11.60 11.82 2.07
CA ASP A 310 12.05 13.09 1.46
C ASP A 310 13.05 13.86 2.36
N ALA A 311 13.81 13.16 3.21
CA ALA A 311 14.60 13.77 4.28
C ALA A 311 15.70 14.72 3.77
N SER A 312 16.31 14.40 2.62
CA SER A 312 17.26 15.31 1.97
C SER A 312 16.60 16.62 1.52
N ARG A 313 15.34 16.57 1.08
CA ARG A 313 14.58 17.77 0.67
C ARG A 313 14.22 18.61 1.89
N ALA A 314 13.73 17.97 2.96
CA ALA A 314 13.42 18.63 4.22
C ALA A 314 14.65 19.35 4.81
N LEU A 315 15.79 18.66 4.87
CA LEU A 315 17.06 19.23 5.33
C LEU A 315 17.49 20.43 4.46
N ALA A 316 17.44 20.29 3.13
CA ALA A 316 17.82 21.38 2.23
C ALA A 316 16.90 22.61 2.39
N TYR A 317 15.61 22.41 2.65
CA TYR A 317 14.70 23.53 2.97
C TYR A 317 15.05 24.18 4.31
N ALA A 318 15.31 23.39 5.36
CA ALA A 318 15.70 23.91 6.66
C ALA A 318 16.99 24.74 6.59
N ILE A 319 18.03 24.23 5.92
CA ILE A 319 19.31 24.95 5.72
C ILE A 319 19.09 26.29 5.01
N ARG A 320 18.37 26.29 3.88
CA ARG A 320 18.09 27.53 3.13
C ARG A 320 17.33 28.56 3.97
N SER A 321 16.40 28.11 4.81
CA SER A 321 15.66 28.99 5.70
C SER A 321 16.54 29.59 6.80
N LEU A 322 17.44 28.80 7.41
CA LEU A 322 18.41 29.31 8.38
C LEU A 322 19.35 30.35 7.75
N GLU A 323 19.84 30.10 6.54
CA GLU A 323 20.67 31.04 5.78
C GLU A 323 19.92 32.35 5.45
N GLN A 324 18.61 32.29 5.23
CA GLN A 324 17.79 33.48 4.97
C GLN A 324 17.60 34.30 6.24
N MET A 325 17.25 33.66 7.37
CA MET A 325 17.08 34.34 8.66
C MET A 325 18.37 35.01 9.14
N ASN A 326 19.51 34.36 8.94
CA ASN A 326 20.80 34.92 9.35
C ASN A 326 21.12 36.19 8.55
N ARG A 327 20.75 36.25 7.27
CA ARG A 327 20.89 37.44 6.43
C ARG A 327 19.93 38.57 6.84
N GLU A 328 18.71 38.25 7.23
CA GLU A 328 17.71 39.24 7.70
C GLU A 328 18.05 39.80 9.10
N SER A 329 18.83 39.07 9.91
CA SER A 329 19.28 39.52 11.24
C SER A 329 20.55 40.38 11.20
N GLU A 330 21.28 40.35 10.08
CA GLU A 330 22.51 41.13 9.84
C GLU A 330 22.23 42.50 9.17
N THR A 331 20.97 42.78 8.80
CA THR A 331 20.50 44.05 8.23
C THR A 331 19.65 44.85 9.19
#